data_AF-A0A346XVA8-F1
#
_entry.id   AF-A0A346XVA8-F1
#
_cell.length_a   1.000
_cell.length_b   1.000
_cell.length_c   1.000
_cell.angle_alpha   90.00
_cell.angle_beta   90.00
_cell.angle_gamma   90.00
#
_symmetry.space_group_name_H-M   'P 1'
#
loop_
_entity.id
_entity.type
_entity.pdbx_description
1 polymer ?
#
loop_
_entity_poly.entity_id
_entity_poly.type
_entity_poly.pdbx_seq_one_letter_code
_entity_poly.pdbx_strand_id
1 'polypeptide(L)'
;MSTVLTHDDDGTTVSVASKADGPLGVLASIGTSAKQISEWRRDAVATARKEGHSWAEIGEALGISKQAAWEQFNADIAEMLDNIRTRSGLTEEEAMQLAVEEVRAHRAEQRAKRG
;
A
#
# COMPACT_ATOMS: atom_id res chain seq x y z
N MET A 1 14.79 -7.43 34.68
CA MET A 1 15.85 -6.51 34.19
C MET A 1 15.45 -6.01 32.80
N SER A 2 15.92 -4.84 32.33
CA SER A 2 15.59 -4.37 30.97
C SER A 2 16.74 -4.71 30.02
N THR A 3 16.51 -5.64 29.09
CA THR A 3 17.45 -5.92 28.01
C THR A 3 17.12 -4.99 26.86
N VAL A 4 18.10 -4.17 26.45
CA VAL A 4 18.04 -3.36 25.24
C VAL A 4 18.83 -4.11 24.16
N LEU A 5 18.17 -4.44 23.05
CA LEU A 5 18.86 -4.85 21.84
C LEU A 5 19.14 -3.61 21.00
N THR A 6 20.40 -3.43 20.63
CA THR A 6 20.86 -2.36 19.74
C THR A 6 21.38 -3.01 18.47
N HIS A 7 20.83 -2.62 17.32
CA HIS A 7 21.38 -3.00 16.02
C HIS A 7 21.70 -1.72 15.27
N ASP A 8 22.94 -1.59 14.80
CA ASP A 8 23.36 -0.51 13.91
C ASP A 8 23.22 -1.03 12.48
N ASP A 9 22.24 -0.50 11.76
CA ASP A 9 22.12 -0.62 10.31
C ASP A 9 21.85 0.78 9.76
N ASP A 10 22.66 1.23 8.80
CA ASP A 10 22.61 2.56 8.17
C ASP A 10 22.36 3.75 9.16
N GLY A 11 23.00 3.71 10.33
CA GLY A 11 22.92 4.77 11.34
C GLY A 11 21.58 4.86 12.09
N THR A 12 20.71 3.86 11.96
CA THR A 12 19.43 3.80 12.67
C THR A 12 19.53 2.90 13.90
N THR A 13 19.49 3.50 15.10
CA THR A 13 19.44 2.76 16.35
C THR A 13 18.00 2.43 16.75
N VAL A 14 17.65 1.15 16.83
CA VAL A 14 16.39 0.68 17.43
C VAL A 14 16.66 0.16 18.84
N SER A 15 15.94 0.68 19.84
CA SER A 15 15.99 0.20 21.23
C SER A 15 14.64 -0.39 21.63
N VAL A 16 14.60 -1.70 21.91
CA VAL A 16 13.39 -2.40 22.36
C VAL A 16 13.54 -2.79 23.83
N ALA A 17 12.68 -2.26 24.69
CA ALA A 17 12.63 -2.63 26.10
C ALA A 17 11.72 -3.85 26.30
N SER A 18 12.25 -4.93 26.90
CA SER A 18 11.43 -6.08 27.30
C SER A 18 10.87 -5.96 28.71
N LYS A 19 9.61 -6.34 28.89
CA LYS A 19 8.96 -6.48 30.21
C LYS A 19 9.21 -7.84 30.88
N ALA A 20 9.68 -8.83 30.13
CA ALA A 20 9.92 -10.19 30.62
C ALA A 20 11.39 -10.58 30.40
N ASP A 21 11.96 -11.31 31.37
CA ASP A 21 13.32 -11.79 31.29
C ASP A 21 13.46 -12.96 30.29
N GLY A 22 14.63 -13.10 29.68
CA GLY A 22 14.98 -14.21 28.79
C GLY A 22 14.57 -14.05 27.31
N PRO A 23 15.04 -14.94 26.42
CA PRO A 23 14.92 -14.78 24.96
C PRO A 23 13.49 -14.67 24.43
N LEU A 24 12.54 -15.37 25.06
CA LEU A 24 11.13 -15.32 24.63
C LEU A 24 10.47 -13.96 24.94
N GLY A 25 10.83 -13.33 26.07
CA GLY A 25 10.35 -11.98 26.41
C GLY A 25 10.86 -10.93 25.42
N VAL A 26 12.10 -11.08 24.98
CA VAL A 26 12.71 -10.26 23.94
C VAL A 26 11.98 -10.44 22.60
N LEU A 27 11.73 -11.68 22.16
CA LEU A 27 10.97 -11.94 20.93
C LEU A 27 9.56 -11.36 20.97
N ALA A 28 8.85 -11.49 22.10
CA ALA A 28 7.53 -10.90 22.27
C ALA A 28 7.57 -9.37 22.13
N SER A 29 8.58 -8.74 22.73
CA SER A 29 8.75 -7.29 22.69
C SER A 29 9.08 -6.80 21.28
N ILE A 30 9.96 -7.50 20.55
CA ILE A 30 10.22 -7.23 19.12
C ILE A 30 8.94 -7.34 18.31
N GLY A 31 8.14 -8.39 18.52
CA GLY A 31 6.87 -8.57 17.82
C GLY A 31 5.89 -7.42 18.05
N THR A 32 5.80 -6.89 19.28
CA THR A 32 4.98 -5.72 19.58
C THR A 32 5.54 -4.45 18.91
N SER A 33 6.85 -4.20 19.00
CA SER A 33 7.47 -3.03 18.37
C SER A 33 7.34 -3.07 16.84
N ALA A 34 7.47 -4.24 16.22
CA ALA A 34 7.29 -4.41 14.78
C ALA A 34 5.87 -4.05 14.33
N LYS A 35 4.84 -4.39 15.13
CA LYS A 35 3.45 -3.98 14.86
C LYS A 35 3.30 -2.46 14.92
N GLN A 36 3.83 -1.82 15.95
CA GLN A 36 3.77 -0.35 16.12
C GLN A 36 4.50 0.37 14.98
N ILE A 37 5.69 -0.09 14.60
CA ILE A 37 6.44 0.47 13.46
C ILE A 37 5.65 0.32 12.16
N SER A 38 4.98 -0.83 11.96
CA SER A 38 4.12 -1.04 10.79
C SER A 38 2.94 -0.07 10.74
N GLU A 39 2.31 0.22 11.89
CA GLU A 39 1.25 1.23 12.02
C GLU A 39 1.78 2.63 11.69
N TRP A 40 2.89 3.06 12.31
CA TRP A 40 3.51 4.35 12.01
C TRP A 40 3.93 4.50 10.56
N ARG A 41 4.39 3.41 9.93
CA ARG A 41 4.71 3.40 8.49
C ARG A 41 3.46 3.67 7.65
N ARG A 42 2.29 3.12 8.01
CA ARG A 42 1.03 3.42 7.32
C ARG A 42 0.63 4.89 7.50
N ASP A 43 0.77 5.43 8.71
CA ASP A 43 0.45 6.84 8.99
C ASP A 43 1.37 7.80 8.22
N ALA A 44 2.66 7.49 8.15
CA ALA A 44 3.63 8.27 7.39
C ALA A 44 3.31 8.25 5.89
N VAL A 45 2.99 7.09 5.32
CA VAL A 45 2.56 6.98 3.92
C VAL A 45 1.26 7.75 3.67
N ALA A 46 0.27 7.64 4.56
CA ALA A 46 -0.97 8.39 4.45
C ALA A 46 -0.73 9.92 4.47
N THR A 47 0.20 10.38 5.32
CA THR A 47 0.61 11.78 5.39
C THR A 47 1.30 12.23 4.10
N ALA A 48 2.29 11.48 3.62
CA ALA A 48 2.98 11.76 2.36
C ALA A 48 2.00 11.84 1.17
N ARG A 49 1.00 10.95 1.13
CA ARG A 49 -0.07 11.00 0.12
C ARG A 49 -0.94 12.23 0.23
N LYS A 50 -1.27 12.69 1.44
CA LYS A 50 -2.02 13.94 1.68
C LYS A 50 -1.23 15.18 1.25
N GLU A 51 0.09 15.15 1.39
CA GLU A 51 1.00 16.22 0.97
C GLU A 51 1.26 16.22 -0.55
N GLY A 52 0.75 15.22 -1.27
CA GLY A 52 0.82 15.15 -2.73
C GLY A 52 1.97 14.31 -3.29
N HIS A 53 2.79 13.69 -2.44
CA HIS A 53 3.87 12.81 -2.89
C HIS A 53 3.31 11.62 -3.68
N SER A 54 3.96 11.31 -4.79
CA SER A 54 3.61 10.21 -5.67
C SER A 54 3.99 8.85 -5.06
N TRP A 55 3.32 7.78 -5.53
CA TRP A 55 3.68 6.41 -5.17
C TRP A 55 5.11 6.03 -5.60
N ALA A 56 5.69 6.73 -6.58
CA ALA A 56 7.07 6.51 -6.98
C ALA A 56 8.04 7.03 -5.91
N GLU A 57 7.87 8.29 -5.48
CA GLU A 57 8.68 8.90 -4.42
C GLU A 57 8.54 8.14 -3.09
N ILE A 58 7.32 7.71 -2.76
CA ILE A 58 7.07 6.91 -1.56
C ILE A 58 7.75 5.53 -1.66
N GLY A 59 7.67 4.87 -2.82
CA GLY A 59 8.36 3.61 -3.04
C GLY A 59 9.87 3.74 -2.90
N GLU A 60 10.45 4.77 -3.52
CA GLU A 60 11.88 5.09 -3.42
C GLU A 60 12.31 5.30 -1.96
N ALA A 61 11.57 6.11 -1.19
CA ALA A 61 11.86 6.34 0.22
C ALA A 61 11.74 5.06 1.09
N LEU A 62 10.90 4.11 0.68
CA LEU A 62 10.72 2.82 1.35
C LEU A 62 11.67 1.72 0.84
N GLY A 63 12.48 2.01 -0.19
CA GLY A 63 13.37 1.02 -0.82
C GLY A 63 12.64 -0.05 -1.63
N ILE A 64 11.42 0.23 -2.11
CA ILE A 64 10.59 -0.70 -2.89
C ILE A 64 10.12 -0.07 -4.21
N SER A 65 9.62 -0.89 -5.14
CA SER A 65 9.07 -0.36 -6.38
C SER A 65 7.77 0.42 -6.14
N LYS A 66 7.44 1.35 -7.05
CA LYS A 66 6.16 2.08 -7.07
C LYS A 66 4.96 1.12 -6.99
N GLN A 67 4.99 0.04 -7.76
CA GLN A 67 3.91 -0.93 -7.80
C GLN A 67 3.80 -1.67 -6.46
N ALA A 68 4.91 -2.09 -5.89
CA ALA A 68 4.94 -2.73 -4.57
C ALA A 68 4.40 -1.79 -3.48
N ALA A 69 4.75 -0.50 -3.51
CA ALA A 69 4.20 0.48 -2.58
C ALA A 69 2.68 0.63 -2.77
N TRP A 70 2.21 0.77 -4.01
CA TRP A 70 0.78 0.89 -4.28
C TRP A 70 -0.01 -0.32 -3.81
N GLU A 71 0.45 -1.54 -4.11
CA GLU A 71 -0.19 -2.79 -3.68
C GLU A 71 -0.19 -2.94 -2.16
N GLN A 72 0.94 -2.65 -1.51
CA GLN A 72 1.09 -2.81 -0.06
C GLN A 72 0.19 -1.86 0.74
N PHE A 73 0.02 -0.61 0.29
CA PHE A 73 -0.74 0.41 1.01
C PHE A 73 -2.17 0.59 0.51
N ASN A 74 -2.55 -0.06 -0.59
CA ASN A 74 -3.93 -0.11 -1.08
C ASN A 74 -4.42 -1.56 -1.25
N ALA A 75 -4.01 -2.47 -0.38
CA ALA A 75 -4.34 -3.89 -0.47
C ALA A 75 -5.84 -4.15 -0.64
N ASP A 76 -6.70 -3.45 0.11
CA ASP A 76 -8.16 -3.57 -0.01
C ASP A 76 -8.68 -3.14 -1.40
N ILE A 77 -8.07 -2.10 -1.99
CA ILE A 77 -8.39 -1.63 -3.34
C ILE A 77 -7.87 -2.62 -4.38
N ALA A 78 -6.65 -3.14 -4.20
CA ALA A 78 -6.06 -4.14 -5.07
C ALA A 78 -6.90 -5.43 -5.07
N GLU A 79 -7.34 -5.88 -3.90
CA GLU A 79 -8.25 -7.00 -3.73
C GLU A 79 -9.63 -6.71 -4.33
N MET A 80 -10.19 -5.52 -4.12
CA MET A 80 -11.44 -5.11 -4.75
C MET A 80 -11.35 -5.12 -6.28
N LEU A 81 -10.26 -4.59 -6.85
CA LEU A 81 -10.02 -4.57 -8.29
C LEU A 81 -9.83 -6.00 -8.84
N ASP A 82 -9.14 -6.86 -8.11
CA ASP A 82 -8.99 -8.27 -8.46
C ASP A 82 -10.32 -9.03 -8.42
N ASN A 83 -11.12 -8.77 -7.39
CA ASN A 83 -12.48 -9.31 -7.27
C ASN A 83 -13.39 -8.79 -8.38
N ILE A 84 -13.28 -7.52 -8.76
CA ILE A 84 -14.02 -6.97 -9.91
C ILE A 84 -13.57 -7.69 -11.18
N ARG A 85 -12.27 -7.81 -11.44
CA ARG A 85 -11.70 -8.51 -12.61
C ARG A 85 -12.22 -9.95 -12.70
N THR A 86 -12.15 -10.67 -11.58
CA THR A 86 -12.59 -12.07 -11.49
C THR A 86 -14.11 -12.19 -11.67
N ARG A 87 -14.88 -11.30 -11.02
CA ARG A 87 -16.35 -11.31 -11.07
C ARG A 87 -16.90 -10.78 -12.38
N SER A 88 -16.23 -9.84 -13.04
CA SER A 88 -16.67 -9.31 -14.32
C SER A 88 -16.74 -10.42 -15.35
N GLY A 89 -15.91 -11.46 -15.24
CA GLY A 89 -15.95 -12.61 -16.15
C GLY A 89 -15.70 -12.24 -17.61
N LEU A 90 -15.43 -10.97 -17.90
CA LEU A 90 -15.20 -10.43 -19.21
C LEU A 90 -13.80 -10.85 -19.63
N THR A 91 -13.74 -11.52 -20.77
CA THR A 91 -12.51 -11.66 -21.53
C THR A 91 -11.99 -10.27 -21.92
N GLU A 92 -10.70 -10.17 -22.24
CA GLU A 92 -10.09 -8.92 -22.70
C GLU A 92 -10.83 -8.34 -23.92
N GLU A 93 -11.36 -9.19 -24.79
CA GLU A 93 -12.18 -8.81 -25.94
C GLU A 93 -13.53 -8.21 -25.52
N GLU A 94 -14.22 -8.81 -24.55
CA GLU A 94 -15.51 -8.31 -24.04
C GLU A 94 -15.34 -7.01 -23.24
N ALA A 95 -14.27 -6.90 -22.45
CA ALA A 95 -13.93 -5.66 -21.75
C ALA A 95 -13.62 -4.52 -22.75
N MET A 96 -12.93 -4.85 -23.86
CA MET A 96 -12.64 -3.90 -24.93
C MET A 96 -13.90 -3.48 -25.69
N GLN A 97 -14.79 -4.43 -26.01
CA GLN A 97 -16.06 -4.12 -26.68
C GLN A 97 -16.93 -3.20 -25.82
N LEU A 98 -17.05 -3.49 -24.52
CA LEU A 98 -17.80 -2.67 -23.58
C LEU A 98 -17.24 -1.23 -23.52
N ALA A 99 -15.92 -1.09 -23.40
CA ALA A 99 -15.27 0.23 -23.39
C ALA A 99 -15.47 0.98 -24.72
N VAL A 100 -15.43 0.29 -25.87
CA VAL A 100 -15.67 0.89 -27.20
C VAL A 100 -17.12 1.36 -27.33
N GLU A 101 -18.09 0.58 -26.83
CA GLU A 101 -19.49 0.95 -26.82
C GLU A 101 -19.77 2.18 -25.94
N GLU A 102 -19.23 2.22 -24.72
CA GLU A 102 -19.36 3.39 -23.85
C GLU A 102 -18.74 4.65 -24.46
N VAL A 103 -17.56 4.55 -25.07
CA VAL A 103 -16.92 5.69 -25.75
C VAL A 103 -17.73 6.16 -26.95
N ARG A 104 -18.36 5.24 -27.70
CA ARG A 104 -19.24 5.59 -28.82
C ARG A 104 -20.52 6.27 -28.33
N ALA A 105 -21.15 5.75 -27.29
CA ALA A 105 -22.33 6.34 -26.67
C ALA A 105 -22.04 7.75 -26.14
N HIS A 106 -20.94 7.91 -25.41
CA HIS A 106 -20.53 9.21 -24.88
C HIS A 106 -20.26 10.24 -26.00
N ARG A 107 -19.63 9.83 -27.11
CA ARG A 107 -19.38 10.71 -28.28
C ARG A 107 -20.66 11.10 -29.03
N ALA A 108 -21.66 10.21 -29.06
CA ALA A 108 -22.96 10.50 -29.66
C ALA A 108 -23.72 11.56 -28.84
N GLU A 109 -23.74 11.42 -27.52
CA GLU A 109 -24.36 12.40 -26.60
C GLU A 109 -23.67 13.77 -26.67
N GLN A 110 -22.35 13.81 -26.75
CA GLN A 110 -21.58 15.05 -26.88
C GLN A 110 -21.82 15.76 -28.22
N ARG A 111 -22.10 15.02 -29.30
CA ARG A 111 -22.51 15.60 -30.60
C ARG A 111 -23.92 16.18 -30.54
N ALA A 112 -24.85 15.50 -29.87
CA ALA A 112 -26.23 15.96 -29.70
C ALA A 112 -26.34 17.22 -28.80
N LYS A 113 -25.39 17.41 -27.87
CA LYS A 113 -25.31 18.62 -27.03
C LYS A 113 -24.61 19.82 -27.70
N ARG A 114 -23.96 19.62 -28.85
CA ARG A 114 -23.17 20.66 -29.55
C ARG A 114 -23.81 21.14 -30.86
N GLY A 115 -24.95 20.58 -31.28
CA GLY A 115 -25.75 21.05 -32.43
C GLY A 115 -27.09 21.58 -31.96
#